data_AF-A0A397GY87-F1
#
_entry.id   AF-A0A397GY87-F1
#
_cell.length_a   1.000
_cell.length_b   1.000
_cell.length_c   1.000
_cell.angle_alpha   90.00
_cell.angle_beta   90.00
_cell.angle_gamma   90.00
#
_symmetry.space_group_name_H-M   'P 1'
#
loop_
_entity.id
_entity.type
_entity.pdbx_description
1 polymer ?
#
loop_
_entity_poly.entity_id
_entity_poly.type
_entity_poly.pdbx_seq_one_letter_code
_entity_poly.pdbx_strand_id
1 'polypeptide(L)'
;MRGIRNSSTWCPFCYKYKRENLCREIVTNYLGPPSTIRKPDFLKTPEYPKGLELDIPYYEFGFAIEVQGEQHKKYIKFFHRGDLNNFIRQQEPDQLKKELCDENDIYLFYIYYDDKDPEKIIRDELFALGLID
;
A
#
# COMPACT_ATOMS: atom_id res chain seq x y z
N MET A 1 -17.20 -19.67 -26.56
CA MET A 1 -17.94 -19.24 -25.34
C MET A 1 -17.67 -17.76 -25.15
N ARG A 2 -18.73 -16.95 -25.14
CA ARG A 2 -18.66 -15.48 -25.22
C ARG A 2 -18.16 -14.90 -23.90
N GLY A 3 -17.16 -14.04 -23.99
CA GLY A 3 -16.60 -13.29 -22.86
C GLY A 3 -17.65 -12.37 -22.24
N ILE A 4 -17.67 -12.36 -20.91
CA ILE A 4 -18.44 -11.39 -20.13
C ILE A 4 -17.48 -10.24 -19.82
N ARG A 5 -17.56 -9.16 -20.60
CA ARG A 5 -17.08 -7.84 -20.17
C ARG A 5 -18.19 -7.24 -19.33
N ASN A 6 -17.90 -6.89 -18.07
CA ASN A 6 -18.69 -5.90 -17.36
C ASN A 6 -17.75 -4.84 -16.78
N SER A 7 -17.96 -3.63 -17.27
CA SER A 7 -17.37 -2.37 -16.87
C SER A 7 -17.69 -2.05 -15.40
N SER A 8 -16.66 -1.58 -14.68
CA SER A 8 -16.63 -0.53 -13.63
C SER A 8 -17.96 -0.27 -12.89
N THR A 9 -18.10 -0.40 -11.57
CA THR A 9 -17.54 0.54 -10.56
C THR A 9 -17.84 0.16 -9.08
N TRP A 10 -18.06 -1.10 -8.69
CA TRP A 10 -18.52 -1.37 -7.30
C TRP A 10 -17.99 -2.63 -6.60
N CYS A 11 -16.85 -3.16 -7.02
CA CYS A 11 -16.15 -4.18 -6.22
C CYS A 11 -14.98 -3.51 -5.49
N PRO A 12 -14.96 -3.46 -4.14
CA PRO A 12 -13.88 -2.82 -3.38
C PRO A 12 -12.53 -3.49 -3.67
N PHE A 13 -12.52 -4.81 -3.92
CA PHE A 13 -11.33 -5.53 -4.33
C PHE A 13 -10.85 -5.09 -5.72
N CYS A 14 -11.71 -5.14 -6.74
CA CYS A 14 -11.34 -4.71 -8.09
C CYS A 14 -10.92 -3.24 -8.16
N TYR A 15 -11.46 -2.39 -7.27
CA TYR A 15 -11.10 -0.98 -7.20
C TYR A 15 -9.76 -0.76 -6.48
N LYS A 16 -9.48 -1.50 -5.40
CA LYS A 16 -8.13 -1.54 -4.77
C LYS A 16 -7.08 -1.95 -5.81
N TYR A 17 -7.30 -3.04 -6.54
CA TYR A 17 -6.35 -3.49 -7.57
C TYR A 17 -6.17 -2.45 -8.69
N LYS A 18 -7.23 -1.74 -9.09
CA LYS A 18 -7.11 -0.62 -10.04
C LYS A 18 -6.27 0.52 -9.48
N ARG A 19 -6.42 0.85 -8.19
CA ARG A 19 -5.69 1.93 -7.53
C ARG A 19 -4.21 1.56 -7.31
N GLU A 20 -3.93 0.33 -6.90
CA GLU A 20 -2.58 -0.22 -6.80
C GLU A 20 -1.88 -0.20 -8.17
N ASN A 21 -2.57 -0.63 -9.22
CA ASN A 21 -2.03 -0.57 -10.58
C ASN A 21 -1.77 0.88 -11.03
N LEU A 22 -2.68 1.81 -10.73
CA LEU A 22 -2.47 3.23 -11.03
C LEU A 22 -1.21 3.77 -10.33
N CYS A 23 -1.07 3.52 -9.02
CA CYS A 23 0.12 3.96 -8.28
C CYS A 23 1.38 3.30 -8.83
N ARG A 24 1.31 2.02 -9.19
CA ARG A 24 2.42 1.28 -9.80
C ARG A 24 2.83 1.91 -11.12
N GLU A 25 1.89 2.19 -12.01
CA GLU A 25 2.13 2.85 -13.31
C GLU A 25 2.78 4.22 -13.13
N ILE A 26 2.26 5.04 -12.20
CA ILE A 26 2.82 6.36 -11.89
C ILE A 26 4.29 6.25 -11.49
N VAL A 27 4.61 5.46 -10.46
CA VAL A 27 6.00 5.36 -9.97
C VAL A 27 6.90 4.72 -11.03
N THR A 28 6.36 3.78 -11.82
CA THR A 28 7.11 3.12 -12.91
C THR A 28 7.58 4.13 -13.96
N ASN A 29 6.79 5.16 -14.23
CA ASN A 29 7.19 6.22 -15.16
C ASN A 29 8.37 7.06 -14.65
N TYR A 30 8.60 7.10 -13.33
CA TYR A 30 9.72 7.83 -12.73
C TYR A 30 10.95 6.94 -12.54
N LEU A 31 10.77 5.73 -12.02
CA LEU A 31 11.87 4.89 -11.51
C LEU A 31 12.05 3.56 -12.24
N GLY A 32 11.19 3.22 -13.19
CA GLY A 32 11.13 1.87 -13.76
C GLY A 32 10.32 0.90 -12.88
N PRO A 33 10.24 -0.39 -13.25
CA PRO A 33 9.34 -1.33 -12.58
C PRO A 33 9.76 -1.62 -11.12
N PRO A 34 8.80 -1.82 -10.20
CA PRO A 34 9.11 -2.21 -8.82
C PRO A 34 9.70 -3.63 -8.74
N SER A 35 10.23 -3.98 -7.57
CA SER A 35 10.68 -5.33 -7.28
C SER A 35 9.53 -6.35 -7.41
N THR A 36 9.85 -7.52 -7.95
CA THR A 36 8.92 -8.66 -8.02
C THR A 36 8.75 -9.35 -6.66
N ILE A 37 9.65 -9.10 -5.71
CA ILE A 37 9.63 -9.69 -4.37
C ILE A 37 8.73 -8.85 -3.45
N ARG A 38 7.44 -9.19 -3.40
CA ARG A 38 6.47 -8.51 -2.51
C ARG A 38 6.51 -9.00 -1.05
N LYS A 39 7.12 -10.15 -0.78
CA LYS A 39 7.24 -10.78 0.56
C LYS A 39 8.71 -11.04 0.89
N PRO A 40 9.49 -10.00 1.19
CA PRO A 40 10.88 -10.15 1.55
C PRO A 40 11.01 -10.89 2.89
N ASP A 41 12.14 -11.56 3.11
CA ASP A 41 12.34 -12.41 4.28
C ASP A 41 12.25 -11.64 5.61
N PHE A 42 12.61 -10.35 5.61
CA PHE A 42 12.52 -9.50 6.80
C PHE A 42 11.08 -9.22 7.24
N LEU A 43 10.07 -9.49 6.39
CA LEU A 43 8.66 -9.40 6.76
C LEU A 43 8.09 -10.68 7.38
N LYS A 44 8.93 -11.71 7.62
CA LYS A 44 8.52 -12.96 8.28
C LYS A 44 8.52 -12.82 9.79
N THR A 45 7.47 -13.32 10.43
CA THR A 45 7.38 -13.46 11.89
C THR A 45 6.87 -14.85 12.25
N PRO A 46 6.89 -15.26 13.54
CA PRO A 46 6.26 -16.50 13.97
C PRO A 46 4.75 -16.57 13.59
N GLU A 47 4.06 -15.43 13.59
CA GLU A 47 2.66 -15.32 13.18
C GLU A 47 2.49 -15.32 11.66
N TYR A 48 3.45 -14.73 10.93
CA TYR A 48 3.47 -14.65 9.47
C TYR A 48 4.70 -15.37 8.89
N PRO A 49 4.75 -16.72 8.93
CA PRO A 49 5.95 -17.46 8.51
C PRO A 49 6.25 -17.35 7.01
N LYS A 50 5.24 -16.95 6.20
CA LYS A 50 5.39 -16.68 4.76
C LYS A 50 5.74 -15.22 4.44
N GLY A 51 5.79 -14.35 5.45
CA GLY A 51 6.02 -12.92 5.29
C GLY A 51 4.74 -12.12 5.03
N LEU A 52 4.72 -10.90 5.55
CA LEU A 52 3.76 -9.87 5.13
C LEU A 52 4.08 -9.38 3.71
N GLU A 53 3.06 -8.88 3.02
CA GLU A 53 3.17 -8.43 1.62
C GLU A 53 3.23 -6.92 1.51
N LEU A 54 4.17 -6.38 0.73
CA LEU A 54 4.20 -4.98 0.32
C LEU A 54 3.53 -4.80 -1.04
N ASP A 55 2.80 -3.70 -1.24
CA ASP A 55 2.05 -3.49 -2.49
C ASP A 55 2.95 -3.11 -3.67
N ILE A 56 3.85 -2.14 -3.47
CA ILE A 56 4.76 -1.63 -4.51
C ILE A 56 6.16 -1.40 -3.89
N PRO A 57 7.02 -2.43 -3.84
CA PRO A 57 8.34 -2.31 -3.23
C PRO A 57 9.43 -1.82 -4.20
N TYR A 58 10.26 -0.89 -3.75
CA TYR A 58 11.43 -0.34 -4.43
C TYR A 58 12.66 -0.43 -3.52
N TYR A 59 13.10 -1.66 -3.22
CA TYR A 59 14.20 -1.89 -2.26
C TYR A 59 15.52 -1.24 -2.68
N GLU A 60 15.77 -1.08 -3.98
CA GLU A 60 16.98 -0.39 -4.48
C GLU A 60 17.00 1.09 -4.08
N PHE A 61 15.83 1.68 -3.86
CA PHE A 61 15.65 3.07 -3.43
C PHE A 61 15.26 3.16 -1.94
N GLY A 62 15.26 2.03 -1.21
CA GLY A 62 14.97 2.01 0.22
C GLY A 62 13.54 2.39 0.59
N PHE A 63 12.54 2.13 -0.26
CA PHE A 63 11.15 2.42 0.09
C PHE A 63 10.14 1.40 -0.46
N ALA A 64 8.91 1.46 0.07
CA ALA A 64 7.75 0.79 -0.49
C ALA A 64 6.48 1.64 -0.33
N ILE A 65 5.50 1.39 -1.20
CA ILE A 65 4.19 2.05 -1.16
C ILE A 65 3.12 1.04 -0.78
N GLU A 66 2.26 1.42 0.17
CA GLU A 66 1.05 0.67 0.55
C GLU A 66 -0.21 1.41 0.09
N VAL A 67 -1.11 0.71 -0.62
CA VAL A 67 -2.35 1.30 -1.11
C VAL A 67 -3.51 0.85 -0.23
N GLN A 68 -3.99 1.76 0.63
CA GLN A 68 -5.00 1.45 1.64
C GLN A 68 -6.41 1.90 1.25
N GLY A 69 -7.41 1.10 1.60
CA GLY A 69 -8.84 1.41 1.39
C GLY A 69 -9.46 2.30 2.48
N GLU A 70 -10.74 2.66 2.31
CA GLU A 70 -11.56 3.48 3.24
C GLU A 70 -11.47 3.02 4.68
N GLN A 71 -11.37 1.71 4.83
CA GLN A 71 -11.52 1.03 6.10
C GLN A 71 -10.30 1.24 7.01
N HIS A 72 -9.19 1.80 6.49
CA HIS A 72 -8.01 2.18 7.29
C HIS A 72 -8.08 3.63 7.80
N LYS A 73 -9.01 4.47 7.30
CA LYS A 73 -9.04 5.91 7.60
C LYS A 73 -9.44 6.33 9.02
N LYS A 74 -9.65 5.42 10.00
CA LYS A 74 -10.24 5.82 11.28
C LYS A 74 -9.62 5.27 12.56
N TYR A 75 -8.53 5.89 13.02
CA TYR A 75 -8.66 6.59 14.31
C TYR A 75 -9.39 7.91 14.06
N ILE A 76 -10.70 7.86 13.85
CA ILE A 76 -11.58 9.03 13.94
C ILE A 76 -12.49 8.75 15.13
N LYS A 77 -12.16 9.39 16.27
CA LYS A 77 -12.90 9.42 17.55
C LYS A 77 -14.42 9.64 17.46
N PHE A 78 -14.96 9.88 16.26
CA PHE A 78 -16.32 10.30 16.00
C PHE A 78 -17.25 9.25 15.36
N PHE A 79 -16.76 8.07 14.95
CA PHE A 79 -17.60 7.07 14.26
C PHE A 79 -17.56 5.65 14.83
N HIS A 80 -17.31 5.51 16.14
CA HIS A 80 -17.33 4.20 16.80
C HIS A 80 -18.69 3.89 17.41
N ARG A 81 -19.61 3.38 16.58
CA ARG A 81 -20.74 2.57 17.03
C ARG A 81 -20.70 1.22 16.31
N GLY A 82 -19.91 0.28 16.83
CA GLY A 82 -20.30 -1.12 16.72
C GLY A 82 -19.32 -2.20 16.26
N ASP A 83 -18.05 -1.93 15.92
CA ASP A 83 -17.11 -3.05 15.65
C ASP A 83 -15.62 -2.72 15.88
N LEU A 84 -15.22 -2.65 17.14
CA LEU A 84 -13.85 -2.32 17.56
C LEU A 84 -12.84 -3.43 17.18
N ASN A 85 -13.30 -4.69 17.10
CA ASN A 85 -12.42 -5.86 16.97
C ASN A 85 -11.88 -6.04 15.55
N ASN A 86 -12.67 -5.74 14.52
CA ASN A 86 -12.22 -5.83 13.13
C ASN A 86 -11.25 -4.70 12.74
N PHE A 87 -11.29 -3.57 13.45
CA PHE A 87 -10.38 -2.44 13.25
C PHE A 87 -9.02 -2.68 13.92
N ILE A 88 -9.01 -3.19 15.16
CA ILE A 88 -7.77 -3.56 15.87
C ILE A 88 -7.00 -4.64 15.10
N ARG A 89 -7.70 -5.66 14.59
CA ARG A 89 -7.10 -6.75 13.81
C ARG A 89 -6.43 -6.31 12.50
N GLN A 90 -6.81 -5.16 11.94
CA GLN A 90 -6.18 -4.60 10.73
C GLN A 90 -5.03 -3.64 11.05
N GLN A 91 -4.97 -3.11 12.28
CA GLN A 91 -3.84 -2.28 12.72
C GLN A 91 -2.59 -3.10 13.06
N GLU A 92 -2.75 -4.27 13.68
CA GLU A 92 -1.61 -5.11 14.08
C GLU A 92 -0.69 -5.45 12.89
N PRO A 93 -1.19 -5.90 11.71
CA PRO A 93 -0.33 -6.20 10.57
C PRO A 93 0.29 -4.95 9.94
N ASP A 94 -0.44 -3.84 9.88
CA ASP A 94 0.06 -2.59 9.30
C ASP A 94 1.16 -1.98 10.17
N GLN A 95 0.98 -2.00 11.49
CA GLN A 95 1.98 -1.57 12.46
C GLN A 95 3.22 -2.45 12.38
N LEU A 96 3.04 -3.78 12.34
CA LEU A 96 4.14 -4.72 12.21
C LEU A 96 4.91 -4.54 10.89
N LYS A 97 4.22 -4.31 9.77
CA LYS A 97 4.88 -3.97 8.50
C LYS A 97 5.75 -2.72 8.66
N LYS A 98 5.21 -1.67 9.27
CA LYS A 98 5.94 -0.42 9.47
C LYS A 98 7.19 -0.63 10.32
N GLU A 99 7.06 -1.33 11.44
CA GLU A 99 8.19 -1.65 12.33
C GLU A 99 9.27 -2.47 11.60
N LEU A 100 8.88 -3.55 10.91
CA LEU A 100 9.83 -4.38 10.17
C LEU A 100 10.48 -3.63 8.99
N CYS A 101 9.77 -2.70 8.35
CA CYS A 101 10.36 -1.86 7.30
C CYS A 101 11.34 -0.84 7.90
N ASP A 102 10.96 -0.16 8.99
CA ASP A 102 11.81 0.79 9.70
C ASP A 102 13.11 0.12 10.21
N GLU A 103 13.03 -1.12 10.71
CA GLU A 103 14.19 -1.93 11.13
C GLU A 103 15.14 -2.33 9.99
N ASN A 104 14.66 -2.30 8.75
CA ASN A 104 15.40 -2.70 7.55
C ASN A 104 15.71 -1.52 6.62
N ASP A 105 15.66 -0.29 7.13
CA ASP A 105 15.89 0.95 6.38
C ASP A 105 15.00 1.08 5.13
N ILE A 106 13.77 0.55 5.21
CA ILE A 106 12.75 0.68 4.17
C ILE A 106 11.73 1.72 4.62
N TYR A 107 11.71 2.86 3.95
CA TYR A 107 10.70 3.88 4.15
C TYR A 107 9.35 3.40 3.60
N LEU A 108 8.32 3.36 4.44
CA LEU A 108 6.98 2.98 4.04
C LEU A 108 6.08 4.22 4.02
N PHE A 109 5.51 4.53 2.84
CA PHE A 109 4.49 5.58 2.74
C PHE A 109 3.19 5.04 2.15
N TYR A 110 2.10 5.70 2.52
CA TYR A 110 0.75 5.20 2.31
C TYR A 110 0.01 6.11 1.33
N ILE A 111 -0.67 5.49 0.37
CA ILE A 111 -1.62 6.16 -0.51
C ILE A 111 -3.00 5.62 -0.20
N TYR A 112 -3.91 6.52 0.14
CA TYR A 112 -5.29 6.19 0.38
C TYR A 112 -6.10 6.24 -0.91
N TYR A 113 -7.08 5.35 -1.00
CA TYR A 113 -7.99 5.21 -2.14
C TYR A 113 -8.74 6.52 -2.50
N ASP A 114 -9.04 7.41 -1.55
CA ASP A 114 -9.70 8.72 -1.75
C ASP A 114 -8.74 9.90 -1.85
N ASP A 115 -7.43 9.65 -1.89
CA ASP A 115 -6.51 10.71 -2.24
C ASP A 115 -6.86 11.19 -3.65
N LYS A 116 -7.18 12.47 -3.77
CA LYS A 116 -7.70 13.02 -5.04
C LYS A 116 -6.66 12.98 -6.15
N ASP A 117 -5.39 13.04 -5.76
CA ASP A 117 -4.25 13.13 -6.65
C ASP A 117 -3.09 12.26 -6.13
N PRO A 118 -3.12 10.93 -6.36
CA PRO A 118 -2.04 10.05 -5.94
C PRO A 118 -0.73 10.36 -6.67
N GLU A 119 -0.77 10.91 -7.88
CA GLU A 119 0.43 11.28 -8.63
C GLU A 119 1.18 12.41 -7.94
N LYS A 120 0.48 13.45 -7.51
CA LYS A 120 1.09 14.52 -6.72
C LYS A 120 1.73 13.99 -5.44
N ILE A 121 1.04 13.11 -4.70
CA ILE A 121 1.57 12.54 -3.46
C ILE A 121 2.85 11.74 -3.74
N ILE A 122 2.81 10.84 -4.72
CA ILE A 122 3.98 10.05 -5.12
C ILE A 122 5.13 10.97 -5.51
N ARG A 123 4.87 11.98 -6.36
CA ARG A 123 5.91 12.91 -6.81
C ARG A 123 6.52 13.69 -5.65
N ASP A 124 5.70 14.17 -4.73
CA ASP A 124 6.19 14.93 -3.56
C ASP A 124 7.07 14.04 -2.65
N GLU A 125 6.69 12.77 -2.44
CA GLU A 125 7.50 11.80 -1.68
C GLU A 125 8.81 11.46 -2.40
N LEU A 126 8.77 11.19 -3.71
CA LEU A 126 9.97 10.92 -4.51
C LEU A 126 10.93 12.12 -4.52
N PHE A 127 10.40 13.34 -4.57
CA PHE A 127 11.20 14.57 -4.47
C PHE A 127 11.82 14.71 -3.07
N ALA A 128 11.07 14.44 -2.00
CA ALA A 128 11.58 14.47 -0.64
C ALA A 128 12.69 13.44 -0.39
N LEU A 129 12.62 12.29 -1.08
CA LEU A 129 13.67 11.26 -1.09
C LEU A 129 14.87 11.62 -1.99
N GLY A 130 14.80 12.70 -2.77
CA GLY A 130 15.86 13.10 -3.71
C GLY A 130 16.01 12.16 -4.90
N LEU A 131 14.94 11.44 -5.27
CA LEU A 131 14.95 10.48 -6.38
C LEU A 131 14.59 11.12 -7.72
N ILE A 132 13.98 12.31 -7.69
CA ILE A 132 13.58 13.09 -8.86
C ILE A 132 13.81 14.59 -8.59
N ASP A 133 13.91 15.37 -9.68
CA ASP A 133 14.08 16.84 -9.68
C ASP A 133 12.75 17.61 -9.82
#